data_AF-A0A350Q6G0-F1
#
_entry.id   AF-A0A350Q6G0-F1
#
_cell.length_a   1.000
_cell.length_b   1.000
_cell.length_c   1.000
_cell.angle_alpha   90.00
_cell.angle_beta   90.00
_cell.angle_gamma   90.00
#
_symmetry.space_group_name_H-M   'P 1'
#
loop_
_entity.id
_entity.type
_entity.pdbx_description
1 polymer ?
#
loop_
_entity_poly.entity_id
_entity_poly.type
_entity_poly.pdbx_seq_one_letter_code
_entity_poly.pdbx_strand_id
1 'polypeptide(L)'
;EGMYGVGDEVYIERGFSSEEFDQLEEIDFTWEGVDFRMVPPEKQGDIHFVVVEGTDLYLQIVLLRQASWRRRLRGALTPNSKPPVVLQSRAQARPVVPLGDE
;
A
#
# COMPACT_ATOMS: atom_id res chain seq x y z
N GLU A 1 -22.81 -18.70 15.28
CA GLU A 1 -22.34 -17.50 16.00
C GLU A 1 -22.02 -16.45 14.95
N GLY A 2 -22.62 -15.26 15.05
CA GLY A 2 -22.52 -14.23 14.03
C GLY A 2 -21.94 -12.96 14.64
N MET A 3 -20.76 -12.58 14.17
CA MET A 3 -20.04 -11.38 14.61
C MET A 3 -19.70 -10.57 13.36
N TYR A 4 -20.10 -9.31 13.34
CA TYR A 4 -19.67 -8.33 12.36
C TYR A 4 -19.31 -7.04 13.09
N GLY A 5 -18.03 -6.71 13.10
CA GLY A 5 -17.54 -5.38 13.43
C GLY A 5 -16.96 -4.80 12.15
N VAL A 6 -17.52 -3.69 11.68
CA VAL A 6 -16.84 -2.82 10.72
C VAL A 6 -16.15 -1.78 11.59
N GLY A 7 -14.98 -2.14 12.11
CA GLY A 7 -14.05 -1.15 12.68
C GLY A 7 -13.55 -0.26 11.56
N ASP A 8 -13.18 0.98 11.90
CA ASP A 8 -12.69 1.97 10.94
C ASP A 8 -11.53 1.38 10.13
N GLU A 9 -11.80 1.09 8.86
CA GLU A 9 -10.80 0.61 7.91
C GLU A 9 -10.20 1.81 7.21
N VAL A 10 -8.88 1.94 7.30
CA VAL A 10 -8.16 3.10 6.80
C VAL A 10 -7.24 2.69 5.68
N TYR A 11 -7.26 3.47 4.60
CA TYR A 11 -6.42 3.26 3.44
C TYR A 11 -5.48 4.46 3.24
N ILE A 12 -4.19 4.19 3.12
CA ILE A 12 -3.19 5.19 2.72
C ILE A 12 -2.66 4.82 1.35
N GLU A 13 -2.97 5.64 0.34
CA GLU A 13 -2.53 5.41 -1.03
C GLU A 13 -1.11 5.94 -1.30
N ARG A 14 -0.30 5.16 -2.00
CA ARG A 14 1.04 5.55 -2.45
C ARG A 14 1.26 5.13 -3.90
N GLY A 15 1.55 6.11 -4.76
CA GLY A 15 1.83 5.87 -6.16
C GLY A 15 3.33 5.67 -6.40
N PHE A 16 3.68 4.60 -7.13
CA PHE A 16 5.04 4.33 -7.60
C PHE A 16 5.04 4.00 -9.09
N SER A 17 6.09 4.37 -9.80
CA SER A 17 6.49 3.69 -11.03
C SER A 17 7.10 2.32 -10.69
N SER A 18 7.28 1.47 -11.70
CA SER A 18 7.95 0.17 -11.46
C SER A 18 9.40 0.34 -11.07
N GLU A 19 10.11 1.27 -11.69
CA GLU A 19 11.51 1.50 -11.39
C GLU A 19 11.70 2.00 -9.96
N GLU A 20 10.85 2.92 -9.50
CA GLU A 20 10.84 3.38 -8.11
C GLU A 20 10.49 2.26 -7.13
N PHE A 21 9.58 1.36 -7.50
CA PHE A 21 9.21 0.23 -6.64
C PHE A 21 10.32 -0.82 -6.57
N ASP A 22 10.97 -1.14 -7.69
CA ASP A 22 12.03 -2.14 -7.76
C ASP A 22 13.29 -1.71 -6.98
N GLN A 23 13.48 -0.41 -6.78
CA GLN A 23 14.57 0.18 -6.00
C GLN A 23 14.17 0.49 -4.54
N LEU A 24 12.91 0.25 -4.18
CA LEU A 24 12.40 0.61 -2.87
C LEU A 24 12.93 -0.36 -1.81
N GLU A 25 13.62 0.17 -0.81
CA GLU A 25 14.07 -0.63 0.34
C GLU A 25 13.04 -0.60 1.47
N GLU A 26 12.36 0.55 1.65
CA GLU A 26 11.38 0.78 2.71
C GLU A 26 10.20 1.62 2.19
N ILE A 27 9.01 1.38 2.75
CA ILE A 27 7.84 2.23 2.56
C ILE A 27 7.63 3.04 3.84
N ASP A 28 7.79 4.35 3.72
CA ASP A 28 7.47 5.32 4.77
C ASP A 28 6.00 5.77 4.69
N PHE A 29 5.31 5.84 5.82
CA PHE A 29 3.99 6.45 5.94
C PHE A 29 3.76 7.05 7.34
N THR A 30 2.84 8.01 7.43
CA THR A 30 2.48 8.65 8.70
C THR A 30 1.08 8.22 9.08
N TRP A 31 0.89 7.79 10.33
CA TRP A 31 -0.40 7.45 10.90
C TRP A 31 -0.53 8.08 12.29
N GLU A 32 -1.62 8.81 12.53
CA GLU A 32 -1.88 9.51 13.80
C GLU A 32 -0.71 10.37 14.32
N GLY A 33 0.03 11.00 13.40
CA GLY A 33 1.18 11.85 13.73
C GLY A 33 2.46 11.09 14.09
N VAL A 34 2.46 9.76 13.96
CA VAL A 34 3.64 8.91 14.11
C VAL A 34 4.09 8.44 12.72
N ASP A 35 5.38 8.57 12.44
CA ASP A 35 5.99 8.07 11.23
C ASP A 35 6.33 6.59 11.39
N PHE A 36 6.07 5.81 10.35
CA PHE A 36 6.28 4.37 10.30
C PHE A 36 7.04 3.97 9.06
N ARG A 37 7.73 2.83 9.17
CA ARG A 37 8.43 2.16 8.09
C ARG A 37 8.04 0.71 8.01
N MET A 38 7.93 0.19 6.79
CA MET A 38 7.71 -1.23 6.53
C MET A 38 8.51 -1.68 5.31
N VAL A 39 8.84 -2.96 5.26
CA VAL A 39 9.49 -3.56 4.08
C VAL A 39 8.47 -3.65 2.94
N PRO A 40 8.84 -3.32 1.70
CA PRO A 40 7.96 -3.49 0.55
C PRO A 40 7.64 -4.97 0.29
N PRO A 41 6.47 -5.27 -0.30
CA PRO A 41 6.15 -6.63 -0.68
C PRO A 41 7.07 -7.15 -1.78
N GLU A 42 7.34 -8.45 -1.81
CA GLU A 42 8.22 -9.11 -2.81
C GLU A 42 7.77 -8.91 -4.27
N LYS A 43 6.49 -8.60 -4.47
CA LYS A 43 5.88 -8.41 -5.79
C LYS A 43 4.97 -7.20 -5.75
N GLN A 44 4.92 -6.44 -6.84
CA GLN A 44 3.98 -5.35 -7.03
C GLN A 44 2.85 -5.75 -7.98
N GLY A 45 1.60 -5.56 -7.55
CA GLY A 45 0.44 -5.54 -8.45
C GLY A 45 0.34 -4.24 -9.25
N ASP A 46 -0.69 -4.13 -10.09
CA ASP A 46 -1.16 -2.81 -10.55
C ASP A 46 -1.78 -2.03 -9.37
N ILE A 47 -2.42 -2.76 -8.45
CA ILE A 47 -2.86 -2.33 -7.12
C ILE A 47 -2.37 -3.38 -6.12
N HIS A 48 -1.73 -2.97 -5.04
CA HIS A 48 -1.29 -3.89 -3.99
C HIS A 48 -1.72 -3.39 -2.61
N PHE A 49 -2.53 -4.19 -1.93
CA PHE A 49 -2.98 -3.92 -0.57
C PHE A 49 -2.00 -4.52 0.43
N VAL A 50 -1.42 -3.70 1.29
CA VAL A 50 -0.58 -4.18 2.39
C VAL A 50 -1.26 -3.90 3.71
N VAL A 51 -1.75 -4.96 4.36
CA VAL A 51 -2.32 -4.87 5.70
C VAL A 51 -1.18 -4.67 6.69
N VAL A 52 -1.23 -3.58 7.43
CA VAL A 52 -0.25 -3.25 8.46
C VAL A 52 -0.58 -4.02 9.73
N GLU A 53 0.36 -4.82 10.21
CA GLU A 53 0.25 -5.53 11.47
C GLU A 53 0.72 -4.65 12.64
N GLY A 54 0.10 -4.82 13.81
CA GLY A 54 0.50 -4.12 15.04
C GLY A 54 -0.20 -2.78 15.29
N THR A 55 -1.23 -2.45 14.52
CA THR A 55 -2.12 -1.29 14.77
C THR A 55 -3.46 -1.76 15.36
N ASP A 56 -4.09 -0.93 16.20
CA ASP A 56 -5.40 -1.22 16.80
C ASP A 56 -6.57 -1.14 15.80
N LEU A 57 -6.30 -0.65 14.59
CA LEU A 57 -7.24 -0.53 13.47
C LEU A 57 -6.81 -1.39 12.28
N TYR A 58 -7.74 -1.61 11.35
CA TYR A 58 -7.43 -2.25 10.08
C TYR A 58 -6.83 -1.23 9.11
N LEU A 59 -5.53 -0.95 9.26
CA LEU A 59 -4.77 -0.05 8.40
C LEU A 59 -4.22 -0.81 7.19
N GLN A 60 -4.46 -0.27 5.99
CA GLN A 60 -3.92 -0.79 4.75
C GLN A 60 -3.16 0.28 3.97
N ILE A 61 -1.94 -0.03 3.56
CA ILE A 61 -1.21 0.78 2.58
C ILE A 61 -1.53 0.25 1.18
N VAL A 62 -2.05 1.12 0.31
CA VAL A 62 -2.43 0.78 -1.05
C VAL A 62 -1.38 1.30 -2.03
N LEU A 63 -0.61 0.38 -2.58
CA LEU A 63 0.46 0.70 -3.54
C LEU A 63 -0.12 0.69 -4.96
N LEU A 64 0.00 1.82 -5.66
CA LEU A 64 -0.55 2.02 -7.00
C LEU A 64 0.55 2.16 -8.04
N ARG A 65 0.49 1.35 -9.10
CA ARG A 65 1.44 1.45 -10.21
C ARG A 65 1.03 2.54 -11.20
N GLN A 66 1.70 3.69 -11.17
CA GLN A 66 1.26 4.91 -11.87
C GLN A 66 1.27 4.80 -13.42
N ALA A 67 2.28 4.16 -14.00
CA ALA A 67 2.42 4.09 -15.47
C ALA A 67 1.43 3.10 -16.12
N SER A 68 1.07 2.03 -15.40
CA SER A 68 0.19 0.98 -15.92
C SER A 68 -1.28 1.31 -15.77
N TRP A 69 -1.68 1.97 -14.66
CA TRP A 69 -3.08 2.33 -14.40
C TRP A 69 -3.58 3.46 -15.31
N ARG A 70 -2.80 4.55 -15.48
CA ARG A 70 -3.18 5.67 -16.36
C ARG A 70 -3.30 5.26 -17.83
N ARG A 71 -2.49 4.29 -18.28
CA ARG A 71 -2.54 3.74 -19.65
C ARG A 71 -3.68 2.72 -19.81
N ARG A 72 -3.99 1.93 -18.77
CA ARG A 72 -5.12 0.99 -18.76
C ARG A 72 -6.48 1.67 -18.61
N LEU A 73 -6.65 2.75 -17.86
CA LEU A 73 -7.92 3.48 -17.80
C LEU A 73 -8.31 4.05 -19.17
N ARG A 74 -7.32 4.51 -19.97
CA ARG A 74 -7.56 4.84 -21.39
C ARG A 74 -7.80 3.61 -22.26
N GLY A 75 -7.15 2.49 -21.94
CA GLY A 75 -7.31 1.20 -22.61
C GLY A 75 -8.57 0.41 -22.23
N ALA A 76 -9.27 0.74 -21.15
CA ALA A 76 -10.51 0.07 -20.72
C ALA A 76 -11.68 0.33 -21.69
N LEU A 77 -11.52 1.31 -22.58
CA LEU A 77 -12.38 1.53 -23.75
C LEU A 77 -12.07 0.58 -24.92
N THR A 78 -11.00 -0.22 -24.83
CA THR A 78 -10.67 -1.26 -25.82
C THR A 78 -11.01 -2.66 -25.28
N PRO A 79 -11.76 -3.48 -26.05
CA PRO A 79 -12.35 -4.75 -25.60
C PRO A 79 -11.34 -5.87 -25.26
N ASN A 80 -10.03 -5.64 -25.42
CA ASN A 80 -8.97 -6.65 -25.19
C ASN A 80 -7.94 -6.24 -24.12
N SER A 81 -8.26 -5.27 -23.27
CA SER A 81 -7.36 -4.87 -22.19
C SER A 81 -7.39 -5.90 -21.05
N LYS A 82 -6.22 -6.41 -20.65
CA LYS A 82 -6.09 -7.31 -19.50
C LYS A 82 -6.54 -6.58 -18.21
N PRO A 83 -7.31 -7.21 -17.31
CA PRO A 83 -7.69 -6.60 -16.04
C PRO A 83 -6.46 -6.21 -15.22
N PRO A 84 -6.58 -5.23 -14.31
CA PRO A 84 -5.50 -4.89 -13.39
C PRO A 84 -5.17 -6.09 -12.49
N VAL A 85 -3.88 -6.31 -12.24
CA VAL A 85 -3.43 -7.32 -11.27
C VAL A 85 -3.56 -6.72 -9.88
N VAL A 86 -4.44 -7.30 -9.06
CA VAL A 86 -4.63 -6.90 -7.67
C VAL A 86 -4.00 -7.95 -6.77
N LEU A 87 -3.11 -7.51 -5.87
CA LEU A 87 -2.45 -8.38 -4.89
C LEU A 87 -2.72 -7.87 -3.48
N GLN A 88 -2.57 -8.77 -2.50
CA GLN A 88 -2.65 -8.45 -1.08
C GLN A 88 -1.53 -9.18 -0.33
N SER A 89 -0.95 -8.49 0.65
CA SER A 89 0.02 -9.07 1.60
C SER A 89 -0.13 -8.43 2.98
N ARG A 90 0.62 -8.94 3.95
CA ARG A 90 0.76 -8.35 5.29
C ARG A 90 2.20 -7.91 5.51
N ALA A 91 2.39 -6.87 6.31
CA ALA A 91 3.71 -6.42 6.73
C ALA A 91 3.65 -5.82 8.12
N GLN A 92 4.74 -5.98 8.87
CA GLN A 92 4.94 -5.26 10.12
C GLN A 92 5.45 -3.86 9.82
N ALA A 93 4.89 -2.87 10.51
CA ALA A 93 5.40 -1.51 10.51
C ALA A 93 6.15 -1.23 11.81
N ARG A 94 7.31 -0.60 11.70
CA ARG A 94 8.12 -0.13 12.82
C ARG A 94 8.00 1.40 12.92
N PRO A 95 7.72 1.97 14.11
CA PRO A 95 7.73 3.41 14.28
C PRO A 95 9.13 3.96 14.03
N VAL A 96 9.21 5.12 13.38
CA VAL A 96 10.42 5.92 13.26
C VAL A 96 10.52 6.73 14.54
N VAL A 97 11.43 6.35 15.44
CA VAL A 97 11.74 7.17 16.60
C VAL A 97 12.35 8.47 16.08
N PRO A 98 11.78 9.65 16.39
CA PRO A 98 12.45 10.90 16.08
C PRO A 98 13.82 10.85 16.74
N LEU A 99 14.88 11.03 15.96
CA LEU A 99 16.21 11.23 16.52
C LEU A 99 16.09 12.51 17.35
N GLY A 100 16.03 12.38 18.69
CA GLY A 100 15.85 13.51 19.58
C GLY A 100 16.96 14.52 19.31
N ASP A 101 16.58 15.79 19.16
CA ASP A 101 17.50 16.90 19.28
C ASP A 101 18.07 16.87 20.72
N GLU A 102 19.29 16.36 20.87
CA GLU A 102 20.12 16.58 22.07
C GLU A 102 20.59 18.03 22.16
#